data_AF-A0A9D4LL24-F1
#
_entry.id   AF-A0A9D4LL24-F1
#
_cell.length_a   1.000
_cell.length_b   1.000
_cell.length_c   1.000
_cell.angle_alpha   90.00
_cell.angle_beta   90.00
_cell.angle_gamma   90.00
#
_symmetry.space_group_name_H-M   'P 1'
#
loop_
_entity.id
_entity.type
_entity.pdbx_description
1 polymer ?
#
loop_
_entity_poly.entity_id
_entity_poly.type
_entity_poly.pdbx_seq_one_letter_code
_entity_poly.pdbx_strand_id
1 'polypeptide(L)'
;MMEILIDATTSELESFNIHILMYAPKRNAFSYAVYRCRCQLAAIDYSKHLNRPFCWTKKEIRGERVHSKAAGNWSTRPMKKPKEYTYITGLITEVTNEFTIGKKRISGKCEQLS
;
A
#
# COMPACT_ATOMS: atom_id res chain seq x y z
N MET A 1 -3.31 -4.50 19.19
CA MET A 1 -1.95 -4.88 18.82
C MET A 1 -2.06 -5.66 17.51
N MET A 2 -1.90 -4.99 16.36
CA MET A 2 -1.95 -5.69 15.06
C MET A 2 -0.61 -6.39 14.86
N GLU A 3 -0.59 -7.71 15.06
CA GLU A 3 0.55 -8.52 14.64
C GLU A 3 0.70 -8.39 13.13
N ILE A 4 1.79 -7.76 12.71
CA ILE A 4 2.23 -7.76 11.33
C ILE A 4 2.75 -9.17 11.09
N LEU A 5 1.90 -10.03 10.55
CA LEU A 5 2.25 -11.36 10.07
C LEU A 5 3.26 -11.17 8.92
N ILE A 6 4.55 -11.25 9.19
CA ILE A 6 5.60 -11.20 8.16
C ILE A 6 5.93 -12.64 7.76
N ASP A 7 5.20 -13.12 6.75
CA ASP A 7 5.61 -13.89 5.57
C ASP A 7 6.82 -14.86 5.70
N ALA A 8 6.53 -16.16 5.62
CA ALA A 8 7.49 -17.27 5.75
C ALA A 8 8.24 -17.62 4.44
N THR A 9 7.98 -16.93 3.32
CA THR A 9 8.57 -17.25 2.00
C THR A 9 9.37 -16.10 1.38
N THR A 10 10.49 -16.43 0.73
CA THR A 10 11.38 -15.44 0.08
C THR A 10 10.70 -14.67 -1.05
N SER A 11 9.68 -15.25 -1.69
CA SER A 11 8.91 -14.62 -2.77
C SER A 11 8.03 -13.45 -2.30
N GLU A 12 7.49 -13.55 -1.09
CA GLU A 12 6.62 -12.51 -0.52
C GLU A 12 7.45 -11.30 -0.09
N LEU A 13 8.61 -11.54 0.53
CA LEU A 13 9.55 -10.50 0.90
C LEU A 13 10.05 -9.72 -0.33
N GLU A 14 10.38 -10.41 -1.41
CA GLU A 14 10.80 -9.76 -2.65
C GLU A 14 9.67 -8.92 -3.26
N SER A 15 8.43 -9.44 -3.23
CA SER A 15 7.24 -8.70 -3.69
C SER A 15 7.02 -7.43 -2.87
N PHE A 16 7.20 -7.49 -1.55
CA PHE A 16 7.11 -6.34 -0.66
C PHE A 16 8.21 -5.31 -0.93
N ASN A 17 9.45 -5.75 -1.12
CA ASN A 17 10.58 -4.86 -1.45
C ASN A 17 10.36 -4.12 -2.79
N ILE A 18 9.87 -4.82 -3.81
CA ILE A 18 9.49 -4.19 -5.08
C ILE A 18 8.41 -3.12 -4.86
N HIS A 19 7.44 -3.41 -3.98
CA HIS A 19 6.37 -2.48 -3.65
C HIS A 19 6.88 -1.22 -2.94
N ILE A 20 7.83 -1.35 -2.01
CA ILE A 20 8.51 -0.20 -1.39
C ILE A 20 9.19 0.67 -2.46
N LEU A 21 9.88 0.06 -3.42
CA LEU A 21 10.60 0.78 -4.47
C LEU A 21 9.69 1.60 -5.40
N MET A 22 8.42 1.22 -5.54
CA MET A 22 7.43 2.01 -6.28
C MET A 22 7.12 3.35 -5.58
N TYR A 23 7.11 3.37 -4.25
CA TYR A 23 6.82 4.58 -3.46
C TYR A 23 8.10 5.37 -3.14
N ALA A 24 9.22 4.68 -2.93
CA ALA A 24 10.51 5.25 -2.58
C ALA A 24 11.61 4.73 -3.54
N PRO A 25 11.69 5.26 -4.77
CA PRO A 25 12.70 4.83 -5.73
C PRO A 25 14.11 5.25 -5.27
N LYS A 26 15.09 4.34 -5.43
CA LYS A 26 16.49 4.55 -4.99
C LYS A 26 17.20 5.75 -5.63
N ARG A 27 16.72 6.20 -6.80
CA ARG A 27 17.35 7.28 -7.59
C ARG A 27 16.92 8.68 -7.16
N ASN A 28 15.93 8.79 -6.28
CA ASN A 28 15.41 10.07 -5.83
C ASN A 28 15.86 10.33 -4.40
N ALA A 29 16.38 11.52 -4.14
CA ALA A 29 16.71 11.95 -2.79
C ALA A 29 15.44 12.40 -2.06
N PHE A 30 15.18 11.82 -0.88
CA PHE A 30 14.10 12.20 0.01
C PHE A 30 14.66 12.61 1.36
N SER A 31 14.00 13.57 2.02
CA SER A 31 14.26 13.79 3.44
C SER A 31 13.84 12.55 4.24
N TYR A 32 14.48 12.35 5.39
CA TYR A 32 14.21 11.17 6.24
C TYR A 32 12.73 11.02 6.59
N ALA A 33 12.06 12.13 6.92
CA ALA A 33 10.62 12.14 7.23
C ALA A 33 9.78 11.67 6.03
N VAL A 34 10.04 12.21 4.84
CA VAL A 34 9.30 11.85 3.61
C VAL A 34 9.54 10.39 3.23
N TYR A 35 10.78 9.91 3.33
CA TYR A 35 11.12 8.52 3.08
C TYR A 35 10.34 7.59 4.02
N ARG A 36 10.32 7.90 5.32
CA ARG A 36 9.63 7.06 6.32
C ARG A 36 8.12 7.00 6.06
N CYS A 37 7.48 8.13 5.80
CA CYS A 37 6.04 8.18 5.48
C CYS A 37 5.72 7.34 4.22
N ARG A 38 6.58 7.38 3.20
CA ARG A 38 6.41 6.60 1.97
C ARG A 38 6.53 5.10 2.19
N CYS A 39 7.50 4.66 2.99
CA CYS A 39 7.64 3.25 3.36
C CYS A 39 6.41 2.76 4.15
N GLN A 40 5.90 3.57 5.08
CA GLN A 40 4.67 3.24 5.83
C GLN A 40 3.45 3.15 4.92
N LEU A 41 3.29 4.09 3.98
CA LEU A 41 2.20 4.05 3.01
C LEU A 41 2.30 2.82 2.10
N ALA A 42 3.50 2.45 1.66
CA ALA A 42 3.74 1.24 0.89
C ALA A 42 3.36 -0.02 1.67
N ALA A 43 3.69 -0.09 2.97
CA ALA A 43 3.29 -1.18 3.85
C ALA A 43 1.77 -1.29 3.99
N ILE A 44 1.08 -0.16 4.20
CA ILE A 44 -0.39 -0.15 4.27
C ILE A 44 -0.99 -0.62 2.95
N ASP A 45 -0.52 -0.10 1.81
CA ASP A 45 -1.02 -0.49 0.49
C ASP A 45 -0.78 -1.98 0.20
N TYR A 46 0.41 -2.51 0.53
CA TYR A 46 0.74 -3.92 0.37
C TYR A 46 -0.19 -4.80 1.20
N SER A 47 -0.32 -4.52 2.49
CA SER A 47 -1.17 -5.29 3.41
C SER A 47 -2.63 -5.31 2.99
N LYS A 48 -3.16 -4.18 2.48
CA LYS A 48 -4.55 -4.12 1.97
C LYS A 48 -4.74 -4.92 0.68
N HIS A 49 -3.69 -5.18 -0.09
CA HIS A 49 -3.76 -5.85 -1.38
C HIS A 49 -3.18 -7.28 -1.41
N LEU A 50 -2.57 -7.75 -0.33
CA LEU A 50 -1.93 -9.07 -0.24
C LEU A 50 -2.91 -10.20 -0.59
N ASN A 51 -4.02 -10.25 0.16
CA ASN A 51 -5.05 -11.29 0.07
C ASN A 51 -6.20 -10.94 -0.88
N ARG A 52 -5.89 -10.21 -1.96
CA ARG A 52 -6.92 -9.81 -2.92
C ARG A 52 -7.51 -11.04 -3.64
N PRO A 53 -8.84 -11.19 -3.66
CA PRO A 53 -9.48 -12.35 -4.28
C PRO A 53 -9.28 -12.38 -5.79
N PHE A 54 -9.43 -13.55 -6.39
CA PHE A 54 -9.42 -13.72 -7.83
C PHE A 54 -10.68 -13.13 -8.50
N CYS A 55 -10.53 -12.76 -9.77
CA CYS A 55 -11.64 -12.42 -10.65
C CYS A 55 -12.38 -13.71 -11.02
N TRP A 56 -13.61 -13.83 -10.57
CA TRP A 56 -14.49 -14.95 -10.93
C TRP A 56 -15.38 -14.55 -12.12
N THR A 57 -15.41 -15.41 -13.12
CA THR A 57 -16.52 -15.47 -14.09
C THR A 57 -17.58 -16.42 -13.54
N LYS A 58 -18.76 -16.52 -14.16
CA LYS A 58 -19.90 -17.34 -13.70
C LYS A 58 -19.55 -18.77 -13.24
N LYS A 59 -18.49 -19.39 -13.76
CA LYS A 59 -18.10 -20.77 -13.39
C LYS A 59 -16.59 -20.98 -13.17
N GLU A 60 -15.73 -20.03 -13.53
CA GLU A 60 -14.27 -20.24 -13.56
C GLU A 60 -13.51 -18.95 -13.20
N ILE A 61 -12.28 -19.11 -12.72
CA ILE A 61 -11.35 -18.00 -12.48
C ILE A 61 -10.92 -17.43 -13.84
N ARG A 62 -11.05 -16.12 -14.00
CA ARG A 62 -10.60 -15.44 -15.23
C ARG A 62 -9.08 -15.54 -15.32
N GLY A 63 -8.60 -16.10 -16.42
CA GLY A 63 -7.18 -16.18 -16.75
C GLY A 63 -6.72 -15.00 -17.61
N GLU A 64 -5.49 -14.55 -17.38
CA GLU A 64 -4.73 -13.66 -18.26
C GLU A 64 -3.64 -14.46 -18.97
N ARG A 65 -3.43 -14.18 -20.26
CA ARG A 65 -2.38 -14.82 -21.05
C ARG A 65 -1.05 -14.11 -20.79
N VAL A 66 -0.05 -14.85 -20.31
CA VAL A 66 1.29 -14.34 -19.99
C VAL A 66 2.33 -15.08 -20.83
N HIS A 67 3.13 -14.32 -21.57
CA HIS A 67 4.25 -14.84 -22.34
C HIS A 67 5.51 -14.94 -21.47
N SER A 68 6.11 -16.13 -21.39
CA SER A 68 7.41 -16.31 -20.75
C SER A 68 8.52 -16.07 -21.76
N LYS A 69 9.33 -15.02 -21.56
CA LYS A 69 10.51 -14.78 -22.42
C LYS A 69 11.56 -15.89 -22.30
N ALA A 70 11.72 -16.47 -21.11
CA ALA A 70 12.70 -17.52 -20.87
C ALA A 70 12.32 -18.84 -21.53
N ALA A 71 11.04 -19.20 -21.54
CA ALA A 71 10.56 -20.45 -22.12
C ALA A 71 10.04 -20.32 -23.56
N GLY A 72 9.93 -19.09 -24.10
CA GLY A 72 9.38 -18.83 -25.43
C GLY A 72 7.89 -19.18 -25.61
N ASN A 73 7.20 -19.49 -24.51
CA ASN A 73 5.85 -20.06 -24.55
C ASN A 73 4.83 -19.16 -23.83
N TRP A 74 3.58 -19.26 -24.27
CA TRP A 74 2.43 -18.63 -23.63
C TRP A 74 1.88 -19.53 -22.52
N SER A 75 1.47 -18.91 -21.41
CA SER A 75 0.87 -19.57 -20.25
C SER A 75 -0.34 -18.77 -19.77
N THR A 76 -1.24 -19.39 -19.01
CA THR A 76 -2.40 -18.70 -18.41
C THR A 76 -2.14 -18.50 -16.92
N ARG A 77 -2.35 -17.27 -16.42
CA ARG A 77 -2.27 -16.94 -14.99
C ARG A 77 -3.62 -16.48 -14.45
N PRO A 78 -4.01 -16.87 -13.23
CA PRO A 78 -5.27 -16.41 -12.64
C PRO A 78 -5.20 -14.90 -12.36
N MET A 79 -6.24 -14.17 -12.78
CA MET A 79 -6.31 -12.72 -12.60
C MET A 79 -6.89 -12.39 -11.23
N LYS A 80 -6.21 -11.55 -10.45
CA LYS A 80 -6.76 -10.97 -9.21
C LYS A 80 -7.76 -9.84 -9.54
N LYS A 81 -8.70 -9.56 -8.65
CA LYS A 81 -9.62 -8.41 -8.76
C LYS A 81 -8.86 -7.09 -9.02
N PRO A 82 -9.48 -6.06 -9.61
CA PRO A 82 -8.86 -4.74 -9.68
C PRO A 82 -8.52 -4.23 -8.27
N LYS A 83 -7.49 -3.38 -8.18
CA LYS A 83 -7.12 -2.73 -6.91
C LYS A 83 -8.21 -1.74 -6.50
N GLU A 84 -8.59 -1.76 -5.23
CA GLU A 84 -9.55 -0.83 -4.66
C GLU A 84 -8.85 0.00 -3.58
N TYR A 85 -9.06 1.31 -3.64
CA TYR A 85 -8.34 2.28 -2.80
C TYR A 85 -9.23 2.88 -1.71
N THR A 86 -10.21 2.12 -1.22
CA THR A 86 -11.20 2.56 -0.22
C THR A 86 -10.56 3.01 1.09
N TYR A 87 -9.39 2.49 1.44
CA TYR A 87 -8.67 2.87 2.65
C TYR A 87 -8.05 4.28 2.59
N ILE A 88 -7.84 4.85 1.40
CA ILE A 88 -7.21 6.17 1.24
C ILE A 88 -8.07 7.28 1.85
N THR A 89 -9.39 7.21 1.68
CA THR A 89 -10.31 8.21 2.25
C THR A 89 -10.27 8.20 3.77
N GLY A 90 -10.17 7.02 4.38
CA GLY A 90 -9.97 6.85 5.82
C GLY A 90 -8.68 7.51 6.31
N LEU A 91 -7.56 7.27 5.62
CA LEU A 91 -6.26 7.87 5.96
C LEU A 91 -6.30 9.40 5.86
N ILE A 92 -6.86 9.94 4.77
CA ILE A 92 -6.96 11.40 4.59
C ILE A 92 -7.82 12.02 5.70
N THR A 93 -8.95 11.39 6.03
CA THR A 93 -9.86 11.87 7.08
C THR A 93 -9.15 11.92 8.42
N GLU A 94 -8.45 10.85 8.80
CA GLU A 94 -7.68 10.78 10.05
C GLU A 94 -6.62 11.87 10.13
N VAL A 95 -5.82 12.03 9.07
CA VAL A 95 -4.80 13.09 8.98
C VAL A 95 -5.44 14.48 9.10
N THR A 96 -6.54 14.75 8.39
CA THR A 96 -7.22 16.06 8.48
C THR A 96 -7.78 16.33 9.87
N ASN A 97 -8.26 15.30 10.57
CA ASN A 97 -8.74 15.42 11.95
C ASN A 97 -7.59 15.75 12.90
N GLU A 98 -6.45 15.06 12.78
CA GLU A 98 -5.25 15.37 13.57
C GLU A 98 -4.76 16.81 13.35
N PHE A 99 -4.71 17.26 12.09
CA PHE A 99 -4.34 18.65 11.78
C PHE A 99 -5.35 19.66 12.36
N THR A 100 -6.64 19.35 12.31
CA THR A 100 -7.69 20.22 12.86
C THR A 100 -7.62 20.29 14.39
N ILE A 101 -7.40 19.16 15.04
CA ILE A 101 -7.19 19.08 16.50
C ILE A 101 -5.90 19.81 16.89
N GLY A 102 -4.82 19.64 16.13
CA GLY A 102 -3.55 20.34 16.30
C GLY A 102 -3.72 21.86 16.23
N LYS A 103 -4.46 22.36 15.22
CA LYS A 103 -4.81 23.79 15.12
C LYS A 103 -5.62 24.27 16.32
N LYS A 104 -6.63 23.51 16.77
CA LYS A 104 -7.40 23.84 18.00
C LYS A 104 -6.51 23.91 19.25
N ARG A 105 -5.49 23.05 19.35
CA ARG A 105 -4.52 23.03 20.45
C ARG A 105 -3.59 24.25 20.45
N ILE A 106 -3.27 24.79 19.27
CA ILE A 106 -2.45 25.99 19.12
C ILE A 106 -3.28 27.25 19.38
N SER A 107 -4.51 27.33 18.86
CA SER A 107 -5.40 28.48 19.11
C SER A 107 -5.80 28.61 20.59
N GLY A 108 -6.13 27.50 21.25
CA GLY A 108 -6.50 27.50 22.67
C GLY A 108 -5.35 27.83 23.62
N LYS A 109 -4.08 27.75 23.19
CA LYS A 109 -2.93 28.23 23.97
C LYS A 109 -2.71 29.73 23.86
N CYS A 110 -3.08 30.34 22.74
CA CYS A 110 -2.98 31.80 22.57
C CYS A 110 -4.03 32.55 23.38
N GLU A 111 -5.22 31.99 23.57
CA GLU A 111 -6.32 32.61 24.34
C GLU A 111 -6.12 32.55 25.87
N GLN A 112 -5.22 31.70 26.38
CA GLN A 112 -4.93 31.59 27.82
C GLN A 112 -3.71 32.38 28.28
N LEU A 113 -3.06 33.11 27.37
CA LEU A 113 -1.86 33.94 27.64
C LEU A 113 -2.13 35.45 27.52
N SER A 114 -3.40 35.87 27.40
CA SER A 114 -3.87 37.26 27.45
C SER A 114 -4.74 37.50 28.67
#